data_AF-A0A1V6K868-F1
#
_entry.id   AF-A0A1V6K868-F1
#
_cell.length_a   1.000
_cell.length_b   1.000
_cell.length_c   1.000
_cell.angle_alpha   90.00
_cell.angle_beta   90.00
_cell.angle_gamma   90.00
#
_symmetry.space_group_name_H-M   'P 1'
#
loop_
_entity.id
_entity.type
_entity.pdbx_description
1 polymer ?
#
loop_
_entity_poly.entity_id
_entity_poly.type
_entity_poly.pdbx_seq_one_letter_code
_entity_poly.pdbx_strand_id
1 'polypeptide(L)'
;MLKKYKFILADKLQNIFYYLIRAYSRTFRLRVENEKPWLDHLRGGGRILLCCWHQQFFSAVRYFKNYAPYHPALMISQSKDGDVIARIAEKTGWHTVRGSSSKDGGRH
;
A
#
# COMPACT_ATOMS: atom_id res chain seq x y z
N MET A 1 -26.05 20.40 -5.53
CA MET A 1 -24.74 21.09 -5.69
C MET A 1 -23.68 20.73 -4.64
N LEU A 2 -24.01 20.61 -3.34
CA LEU A 2 -23.02 20.29 -2.27
C LEU A 2 -22.22 18.98 -2.43
N LYS A 3 -22.80 17.94 -3.06
CA LYS A 3 -22.10 16.65 -3.29
C LYS A 3 -20.86 16.82 -4.18
N LYS A 4 -20.92 17.67 -5.21
CA LYS A 4 -19.81 17.86 -6.19
C LYS A 4 -18.58 18.46 -5.50
N TYR A 5 -18.78 19.44 -4.63
CA TYR A 5 -17.71 20.05 -3.84
C TYR A 5 -17.11 19.09 -2.80
N LYS A 6 -17.93 18.22 -2.17
CA LYS A 6 -17.43 17.17 -1.27
C LYS A 6 -16.47 16.21 -1.97
N PHE A 7 -16.76 15.79 -3.20
CA PHE A 7 -15.88 14.89 -3.94
C PHE A 7 -14.56 15.55 -4.35
N ILE A 8 -14.60 16.80 -4.82
CA ILE A 8 -13.40 17.56 -5.19
C ILE A 8 -12.52 17.83 -3.95
N LEU A 9 -13.16 18.16 -2.81
CA LEU A 9 -12.45 18.37 -1.55
C LEU A 9 -11.81 17.08 -1.04
N ALA A 10 -12.52 15.95 -1.13
CA ALA A 10 -12.01 14.64 -0.74
C ALA A 10 -10.83 14.20 -1.61
N ASP A 11 -10.87 14.41 -2.93
CA ASP A 11 -9.74 14.08 -3.80
C ASP A 11 -8.53 15.01 -3.57
N LYS A 12 -8.76 16.32 -3.39
CA LYS A 12 -7.68 17.24 -2.99
C LYS A 12 -7.04 16.84 -1.66
N LEU A 13 -7.85 16.48 -0.67
CA LEU A 13 -7.38 15.95 0.62
C LEU A 13 -6.53 14.69 0.42
N GLN A 14 -6.99 13.73 -0.37
CA GLN A 14 -6.23 12.50 -0.66
C GLN A 14 -4.87 12.80 -1.31
N ASN A 15 -4.83 13.74 -2.25
CA ASN A 15 -3.58 14.13 -2.90
C ASN A 15 -2.62 14.83 -1.91
N ILE A 16 -3.14 15.71 -1.05
CA ILE A 16 -2.35 16.33 0.02
C ILE A 16 -1.79 15.26 0.96
N PHE A 17 -2.62 14.32 1.41
CA PHE A 17 -2.19 13.19 2.25
C PHE A 17 -1.10 12.36 1.57
N TYR A 18 -1.25 12.05 0.28
CA TYR A 18 -0.23 11.33 -0.48
C TYR A 18 1.12 12.06 -0.50
N TYR A 19 1.13 13.38 -0.76
CA TYR A 19 2.37 14.16 -0.75
C TYR A 19 2.97 14.30 0.65
N LEU A 20 2.13 14.45 1.67
CA LEU A 20 2.58 14.48 3.07
C LEU A 20 3.23 13.17 3.49
N ILE A 21 2.59 12.04 3.17
CA ILE A 21 3.17 10.72 3.44
C ILE A 21 4.50 10.59 2.72
N ARG A 22 4.61 10.98 1.43
CA ARG A 22 5.88 10.92 0.71
C ARG A 22 6.97 11.83 1.30
N ALA A 23 6.60 13.03 1.74
CA ALA A 23 7.52 13.97 2.37
C ALA A 23 8.01 13.42 3.72
N TYR A 24 7.10 12.88 4.53
CA TYR A 24 7.42 12.23 5.79
C TYR A 24 8.28 10.98 5.57
N SER A 25 7.94 10.13 4.61
CA SER A 25 8.73 8.93 4.27
C SER A 25 10.16 9.26 3.84
N ARG A 26 10.43 10.48 3.37
CA ARG A 26 11.76 10.93 2.94
C ARG A 26 12.71 11.16 4.13
N THR A 27 12.19 11.39 5.33
CA THR A 27 13.03 11.60 6.52
C THR A 27 13.60 10.29 7.06
N PHE A 28 12.99 9.14 6.73
CA PHE A 28 13.48 7.84 7.15
C PHE A 28 14.66 7.37 6.30
N ARG A 29 15.67 6.81 6.98
CA ARG A 29 16.76 6.06 6.37
C ARG A 29 16.43 4.57 6.49
N LEU A 30 15.79 4.01 5.45
CA LEU A 30 15.51 2.58 5.39
C LEU A 30 16.67 1.85 4.72
N ARG A 31 17.14 0.78 5.34
CA ARG A 31 18.10 -0.16 4.76
C ARG A 31 17.46 -1.56 4.77
N VAL A 32 17.45 -2.21 3.62
CA VAL A 32 16.96 -3.58 3.47
C VAL A 32 18.16 -4.50 3.47
N GLU A 33 18.29 -5.32 4.50
CA GLU A 33 19.34 -6.35 4.55
C GLU A 33 18.89 -7.58 3.74
N ASN A 34 19.84 -8.27 3.13
CA ASN A 34 19.60 -9.51 2.38
C ASN A 34 18.52 -9.37 1.29
N GLU A 35 18.50 -8.25 0.57
CA GLU A 35 17.52 -8.01 -0.50
C GLU A 35 17.73 -8.94 -1.71
N LYS A 36 18.99 -9.15 -2.08
CA LYS A 36 19.38 -9.85 -3.31
C LYS A 36 18.87 -11.30 -3.39
N PRO A 37 19.03 -12.17 -2.36
CA PRO A 37 18.64 -13.57 -2.46
C PRO A 37 17.15 -13.78 -2.77
N TRP A 38 16.25 -13.04 -2.12
CA TRP A 38 14.82 -13.21 -2.36
C TRP A 38 14.36 -12.52 -3.64
N LEU A 39 15.01 -11.43 -4.07
CA LEU A 39 14.76 -10.83 -5.38
C LEU A 39 15.15 -11.78 -6.52
N ASP A 40 16.29 -12.46 -6.39
CA ASP A 40 16.71 -13.45 -7.37
C ASP A 40 15.77 -14.65 -7.40
N HIS A 41 15.27 -15.11 -6.25
CA HIS A 41 14.21 -16.13 -6.18
C HIS A 41 12.93 -15.68 -6.89
N LEU A 42 12.48 -14.44 -6.66
CA LEU A 42 11.31 -13.87 -7.34
C LEU A 42 11.51 -13.81 -8.86
N ARG A 43 12.68 -13.35 -9.32
CA ARG A 43 13.03 -13.29 -10.76
C ARG A 43 13.11 -14.66 -11.41
N GLY A 44 13.48 -15.69 -10.63
CA GLY A 44 13.44 -17.09 -11.06
C GLY A 44 12.05 -17.70 -11.15
N GLY A 45 10.97 -16.93 -10.95
CA GLY A 45 9.58 -17.41 -10.96
C GLY A 45 9.08 -17.88 -9.60
N GLY A 46 9.88 -17.74 -8.55
CA GLY A 46 9.48 -17.99 -7.17
C GLY A 46 8.44 -16.99 -6.66
N ARG A 47 7.90 -17.26 -5.46
CA ARG A 47 6.93 -16.37 -4.79
C ARG A 47 7.49 -15.95 -3.45
N ILE A 48 7.24 -14.70 -3.07
CA ILE A 48 7.69 -14.13 -1.80
C ILE A 48 6.50 -13.59 -1.02
N LEU A 49 6.57 -13.68 0.30
CA LEU A 49 5.65 -13.01 1.22
C LEU A 49 6.46 -12.08 2.11
N LEU A 50 6.21 -10.78 2.01
CA LEU A 50 6.84 -9.78 2.85
C LEU A 50 5.90 -9.40 3.98
N CYS A 51 6.35 -9.59 5.22
CA CYS A 51 5.61 -9.23 6.42
C CYS A 51 6.28 -8.03 7.09
N CYS A 52 5.48 -7.05 7.50
CA CYS A 52 5.97 -5.87 8.21
C CYS A 52 5.10 -5.55 9.43
N TRP A 53 5.71 -4.97 10.46
CA TRP A 53 4.97 -4.44 11.59
C TRP A 53 4.14 -3.23 11.18
N HIS A 54 2.90 -3.18 11.65
CA HIS A 54 1.93 -2.17 11.26
C HIS A 54 2.44 -0.73 11.49
N GLN A 55 3.15 -0.48 12.59
CA GLN A 55 3.67 0.85 12.94
C GLN A 55 4.75 1.37 11.97
N GLN A 56 5.41 0.50 11.19
CA GLN A 56 6.52 0.88 10.32
C GLN A 56 6.12 1.01 8.84
N PHE A 57 4.82 1.02 8.55
CA PHE A 57 4.34 1.05 7.17
C PHE A 57 4.81 2.30 6.39
N PHE A 58 4.85 3.47 7.03
CA PHE A 58 5.21 4.73 6.36
C PHE A 58 6.65 4.77 5.84
N SER A 59 7.62 4.13 6.49
CA SER A 59 8.99 4.07 5.98
C SER A 59 9.10 3.17 4.75
N ALA A 60 8.25 2.13 4.67
CA ALA A 60 8.19 1.20 3.55
C ALA A 60 7.55 1.82 2.30
N VAL A 61 6.58 2.75 2.45
CA VAL A 61 5.84 3.37 1.32
C VAL A 61 6.76 3.87 0.20
N ARG A 62 7.86 4.57 0.55
CA ARG A 62 8.79 5.10 -0.46
C ARG A 62 9.62 3.99 -1.10
N TYR A 63 10.19 3.11 -0.29
CA TYR A 63 11.14 2.09 -0.75
C TYR A 63 10.46 1.05 -1.64
N PHE A 64 9.23 0.66 -1.30
CA PHE A 64 8.48 -0.33 -2.05
C PHE A 64 8.12 0.11 -3.47
N LYS A 65 8.24 1.40 -3.81
CA LYS A 65 8.15 1.86 -5.20
C LYS A 65 9.21 1.19 -6.09
N ASN A 66 10.37 0.81 -5.53
CA ASN A 66 11.40 0.05 -6.25
C ASN A 66 10.91 -1.33 -6.70
N TYR A 67 9.87 -1.86 -6.06
CA TYR A 67 9.25 -3.14 -6.41
C TYR A 67 8.00 -3.00 -7.26
N ALA A 68 7.60 -1.78 -7.65
CA ALA A 68 6.43 -1.57 -8.52
C ALA A 68 6.43 -2.41 -9.81
N PRO A 69 7.58 -2.67 -10.49
CA PRO A 69 7.60 -3.55 -11.67
C PRO A 69 7.11 -4.98 -11.42
N TYR A 70 7.11 -5.45 -10.18
CA TYR A 70 6.64 -6.78 -9.79
C TYR A 70 5.16 -6.82 -9.39
N HIS A 71 4.44 -5.69 -9.47
CA HIS A 71 3.03 -5.54 -9.09
C HIS A 71 2.68 -6.21 -7.73
N PRO A 72 3.35 -5.79 -6.63
CA PRO A 72 3.17 -6.44 -5.34
C PRO A 72 1.74 -6.31 -4.85
N ALA A 73 1.18 -7.42 -4.38
CA ALA A 73 -0.11 -7.45 -3.73
C ALA A 73 0.02 -6.96 -2.28
N LEU A 74 -0.87 -6.05 -1.85
CA LEU A 74 -0.95 -5.56 -0.48
C LEU A 74 -2.32 -5.85 0.10
N MET A 75 -2.36 -6.66 1.16
CA MET A 75 -3.62 -6.96 1.84
C MET A 75 -4.02 -5.81 2.78
N ILE A 76 -5.24 -5.30 2.60
CA ILE A 76 -5.80 -4.22 3.43
C ILE A 76 -7.18 -4.63 3.93
N SER A 77 -7.48 -4.32 5.19
CA SER A 77 -8.77 -4.65 5.81
C SER A 77 -9.95 -3.97 5.11
N GLN A 78 -11.14 -4.58 5.20
CA GLN A 78 -12.39 -4.04 4.66
C GLN A 78 -13.06 -3.04 5.62
N SER A 79 -12.31 -2.05 6.12
CA SER A 79 -12.84 -0.95 6.93
C SER A 79 -12.87 0.37 6.14
N LYS A 80 -13.61 1.37 6.66
CA LYS A 80 -13.61 2.74 6.08
C LYS A 80 -12.21 3.36 6.05
N ASP A 81 -11.42 3.11 7.09
CA ASP A 81 -10.03 3.58 7.14
C ASP A 81 -9.16 2.82 6.12
N GLY A 82 -9.42 1.51 5.97
CA GLY A 82 -8.82 0.68 4.93
C GLY A 82 -9.13 1.16 3.51
N ASP A 83 -10.31 1.74 3.25
CA ASP A 83 -10.64 2.33 1.94
C ASP A 83 -9.76 3.53 1.59
N VAL A 84 -9.44 4.37 2.58
CA VAL A 84 -8.56 5.52 2.39
C VAL A 84 -7.14 5.03 2.08
N ILE A 85 -6.64 4.08 2.87
CA ILE A 85 -5.30 3.52 2.70
C ILE A 85 -5.19 2.77 1.36
N ALA A 86 -6.21 2.01 0.96
CA ALA A 86 -6.23 1.28 -0.30
C ALA A 86 -6.09 2.22 -1.51
N ARG A 87 -6.85 3.32 -1.54
CA ARG A 87 -6.73 4.32 -2.62
C ARG A 87 -5.34 4.95 -2.68
N ILE A 88 -4.70 5.20 -1.53
CA ILE A 88 -3.35 5.76 -1.47
C ILE A 88 -2.31 4.73 -1.92
N ALA A 89 -2.48 3.46 -1.53
CA ALA A 89 -1.60 2.37 -1.92
C ALA A 89 -1.65 2.12 -3.44
N GLU A 90 -2.84 2.10 -4.03
CA GLU A 90 -3.04 2.01 -5.49
C GLU A 90 -2.35 3.17 -6.23
N LYS A 91 -2.52 4.42 -5.76
CA LYS A 91 -1.81 5.60 -6.29
C LYS A 91 -0.28 5.49 -6.16
N THR A 92 0.22 4.62 -5.28
CA THR A 92 1.65 4.41 -5.05
C THR A 92 2.21 3.24 -5.90
N GLY A 93 1.36 2.48 -6.59
CA GLY A 93 1.74 1.36 -7.46
C GLY A 93 1.54 -0.03 -6.86
N TRP A 94 0.80 -0.13 -5.75
CA TRP A 94 0.43 -1.41 -5.15
C TRP A 94 -0.85 -1.96 -5.76
N HIS A 95 -0.92 -3.29 -5.87
CA HIS A 95 -2.18 -3.98 -6.14
C HIS A 95 -2.86 -4.31 -4.80
N THR A 96 -3.89 -3.56 -4.43
CA THR A 96 -4.57 -3.78 -3.16
C THR A 96 -5.47 -5.01 -3.24
N VAL A 97 -5.38 -5.87 -2.24
CA VAL A 97 -6.27 -7.03 -2.08
C VAL A 97 -7.05 -6.80 -0.80
N ARG A 98 -8.38 -6.80 -0.89
CA ARG A 98 -9.23 -6.61 0.29
C ARG A 98 -9.41 -7.95 0.97
N GLY A 99 -9.04 -8.02 2.25
CA GLY A 99 -9.32 -9.21 3.06
C GLY A 99 -10.84 -9.39 3.19
N SER A 100 -11.36 -10.59 2.88
CA SER A 100 -12.76 -10.92 3.16
C SER A 100 -12.96 -10.95 4.67
N SER A 101 -13.60 -9.95 5.25
CA SER A 101 -14.15 -10.11 6.60
C SER A 101 -15.41 -10.94 6.45
N SER A 102 -15.30 -12.22 6.77
CA SER A 102 -16.41 -13.16 6.78
C SER A 102 -17.41 -12.82 7.88
N LYS A 103 -18.28 -11.84 7.60
CA LYS A 103 -19.71 -12.09 7.69
C LYS A 103 -20.25 -12.86 6.47
N ASP A 104 -19.41 -13.08 5.43
CA ASP A 104 -19.76 -13.82 4.20
C ASP A 104 -18.80 -14.94 3.75
N GLY A 105 -17.70 -15.23 4.46
CA GLY A 105 -16.82 -16.37 4.12
C GLY A 105 -17.35 -17.74 4.55
N GLY A 106 -18.67 -17.87 4.71
CA GLY A 106 -19.40 -19.13 4.89
C GLY A 106 -20.18 -19.56 3.65
N ARG A 107 -19.93 -18.94 2.49
CA ARG A 107 -20.45 -19.39 1.20
C ARG A 107 -19.35 -19.32 0.16
N HIS A 108 -18.59 -20.39 0.05
CA HIS A 108 -18.18 -21.02 -1.20
C HIS A 108 -17.45 -22.33 -0.90
#